data_AF-A0A1C2ABW6-F1
#
_entry.id   AF-A0A1C2ABW6-F1
#
_cell.length_a   1.000
_cell.length_b   1.000
_cell.length_c   1.000
_cell.angle_alpha   90.00
_cell.angle_beta   90.00
_cell.angle_gamma   90.00
#
_symmetry.space_group_name_H-M   'P 1'
#
loop_
_entity.id
_entity.type
_entity.pdbx_description
1 polymer ?
#
loop_
_entity_poly.entity_id
_entity_poly.type
_entity_poly.pdbx_seq_one_letter_code
_entity_poly.pdbx_strand_id
1 'polypeptide(L)'
;ALTISPSGTSGAVDIASVNAGATAGSYGNIAKAKIGTLYTFVQITMSRQFSITGTAGSCATKAGESGSKTADAKGQTGGTPGSSTLYVPDGSSYDDHMNGSVDSLGASVSNDGVIGSSDEYFQYRKIISGGGLKVKAGDFPTVKVAFDVSNAVGEATGGAGSCTGNVMYANEPGMTISFVD
;
A
#
# COMPACT_ATOMS: atom_id res chain seq x y z
N ALA A 1 -12.07 -15.51 7.13
CA ALA A 1 -12.06 -14.29 6.32
C ALA A 1 -12.80 -14.55 5.00
N LEU A 2 -13.49 -13.56 4.44
CA LEU A 2 -14.07 -13.66 3.11
C LEU A 2 -13.07 -13.09 2.09
N THR A 3 -12.76 -13.85 1.05
CA THR A 3 -11.91 -13.39 -0.06
C THR A 3 -12.76 -13.00 -1.26
N ILE A 4 -12.77 -11.71 -1.60
CA ILE A 4 -13.49 -11.18 -2.76
C ILE A 4 -12.57 -10.96 -3.98
N SER A 5 -11.25 -11.08 -3.85
CA SER A 5 -10.25 -10.72 -4.87
C SER A 5 -10.19 -11.67 -6.08
N PRO A 6 -9.54 -11.24 -7.20
CA PRO A 6 -9.16 -12.12 -8.31
C PRO A 6 -8.25 -13.28 -7.87
N SER A 7 -8.13 -14.33 -8.67
CA SER A 7 -7.30 -15.52 -8.38
C SER A 7 -5.79 -15.31 -8.63
N GLY A 8 -5.35 -14.06 -8.81
CA GLY A 8 -3.97 -13.71 -9.12
C GLY A 8 -3.72 -12.21 -8.93
N THR A 9 -2.51 -11.75 -9.27
CA THR A 9 -2.15 -10.32 -9.15
C THR A 9 -3.07 -9.47 -10.00
N SER A 10 -3.48 -8.33 -9.46
CA SER A 10 -4.42 -7.44 -10.13
C SER A 10 -3.76 -6.45 -11.10
N GLY A 11 -2.46 -6.59 -11.34
CA GLY A 11 -1.64 -5.68 -12.14
C GLY A 11 -1.19 -4.43 -11.39
N ALA A 12 -0.37 -3.61 -12.04
CA ALA A 12 0.06 -2.33 -11.51
C ALA A 12 -1.09 -1.31 -11.53
N VAL A 13 -1.15 -0.46 -10.51
CA VAL A 13 -2.14 0.61 -10.38
C VAL A 13 -1.38 1.92 -10.34
N ASP A 14 -1.61 2.79 -11.33
CA ASP A 14 -1.14 4.17 -11.24
C ASP A 14 -2.13 4.94 -10.39
N ILE A 15 -1.70 5.36 -9.21
CA ILE A 15 -2.51 6.08 -8.22
C ILE A 15 -2.31 7.59 -8.35
N ALA A 16 -1.20 8.03 -8.96
CA ALA A 16 -0.84 9.44 -9.04
C ALA A 16 -1.49 10.15 -10.24
N SER A 17 -1.75 9.43 -11.33
CA SER A 17 -2.42 10.00 -12.52
C SER A 17 -3.94 10.03 -12.44
N VAL A 18 -4.52 9.44 -11.39
CA VAL A 18 -5.97 9.38 -11.20
C VAL A 18 -6.46 10.61 -10.46
N ASN A 19 -7.46 11.27 -11.02
CA ASN A 19 -8.11 12.39 -10.35
C ASN A 19 -8.76 11.92 -9.03
N ALA A 20 -8.81 12.81 -8.05
CA ALA A 20 -9.51 12.55 -6.80
C ALA A 20 -10.97 12.10 -7.09
N GLY A 21 -11.35 10.94 -6.56
CA GLY A 21 -12.68 10.35 -6.74
C GLY A 21 -12.85 9.50 -8.02
N ALA A 22 -11.86 9.44 -8.91
CA ALA A 22 -11.85 8.51 -10.03
C ALA A 22 -11.32 7.12 -9.59
N THR A 23 -11.81 6.08 -10.25
CA THR A 23 -11.44 4.70 -9.94
C THR A 23 -10.06 4.38 -10.51
N ALA A 24 -9.06 4.21 -9.63
CA ALA A 24 -7.71 3.78 -10.01
C ALA A 24 -7.68 2.32 -10.51
N GLY A 25 -8.61 1.50 -10.02
CA GLY A 25 -8.83 0.12 -10.44
C GLY A 25 -10.07 -0.48 -9.77
N SER A 26 -10.61 -1.54 -10.35
CA SER A 26 -11.75 -2.28 -9.78
C SER A 26 -11.27 -3.66 -9.32
N TYR A 27 -11.40 -3.94 -8.02
CA TYR A 27 -10.85 -5.16 -7.43
C TYR A 27 -11.90 -5.93 -6.64
N GLY A 28 -12.07 -7.19 -7.04
CA GLY A 28 -12.89 -8.17 -6.37
C GLY A 28 -14.37 -8.18 -6.78
N ASN A 29 -15.11 -9.12 -6.21
CA ASN A 29 -16.53 -9.34 -6.49
C ASN A 29 -17.32 -9.37 -5.19
N ILE A 30 -18.04 -8.27 -4.91
CA ILE A 30 -18.83 -8.12 -3.69
C ILE A 30 -20.03 -9.08 -3.64
N ALA A 31 -20.45 -9.68 -4.76
CA ALA A 31 -21.49 -10.71 -4.76
C ALA A 31 -21.07 -11.98 -3.99
N LYS A 32 -19.77 -12.15 -3.68
CA LYS A 32 -19.29 -13.21 -2.79
C LYS A 32 -19.54 -12.90 -1.31
N ALA A 33 -19.90 -11.66 -0.97
CA ALA A 33 -20.18 -11.29 0.41
C ALA A 33 -21.42 -11.96 0.97
N LYS A 34 -21.34 -12.36 2.24
CA LYS A 34 -22.45 -12.99 2.92
C LYS A 34 -23.47 -11.93 3.30
N ILE A 35 -24.66 -12.03 2.71
CA ILE A 35 -25.79 -11.15 3.00
C ILE A 35 -26.05 -11.10 4.51
N GLY A 36 -26.29 -9.89 5.02
CA GLY A 36 -26.60 -9.63 6.43
C GLY A 36 -25.40 -9.61 7.36
N THR A 37 -24.19 -9.93 6.87
CA THR A 37 -22.95 -9.84 7.66
C THR A 37 -22.43 -8.41 7.65
N LEU A 38 -22.07 -7.89 8.82
CA LEU A 38 -21.40 -6.61 8.96
C LEU A 38 -19.88 -6.81 8.86
N TYR A 39 -19.28 -6.21 7.85
CA TYR A 39 -17.83 -6.18 7.67
C TYR A 39 -17.29 -4.84 8.18
N THR A 40 -16.34 -4.87 9.10
CA THR A 40 -15.77 -3.65 9.72
C THR A 40 -14.34 -3.35 9.27
N PHE A 41 -13.70 -4.28 8.56
CA PHE A 41 -12.35 -4.14 8.05
C PHE A 41 -12.25 -4.64 6.62
N VAL A 42 -11.31 -4.06 5.85
CA VAL A 42 -10.82 -4.60 4.59
C VAL A 42 -9.36 -4.98 4.76
N GLN A 43 -8.97 -6.10 4.17
CA GLN A 43 -7.57 -6.53 4.06
C GLN A 43 -7.18 -6.55 2.58
N ILE A 44 -6.04 -5.96 2.27
CA ILE A 44 -5.49 -5.87 0.91
C ILE A 44 -4.08 -6.44 0.94
N THR A 45 -3.76 -7.38 0.05
CA THR A 45 -2.38 -7.82 -0.18
C THR A 45 -1.79 -7.00 -1.34
N MET A 46 -0.68 -6.31 -1.09
CA MET A 46 0.00 -5.45 -2.06
C MET A 46 1.46 -5.86 -2.19
N SER A 47 2.08 -5.59 -3.35
CA SER A 47 3.54 -5.72 -3.46
C SER A 47 4.20 -4.70 -2.54
N ARG A 48 5.32 -5.08 -1.92
CA ARG A 48 6.17 -4.11 -1.19
C ARG A 48 6.86 -3.13 -2.12
N GLN A 49 6.90 -3.41 -3.43
CA GLN A 49 7.58 -2.61 -4.43
C GLN A 49 6.64 -1.54 -5.02
N PHE A 50 7.05 -0.27 -4.95
CA PHE A 50 6.33 0.86 -5.52
C PHE A 50 7.23 1.65 -6.46
N SER A 51 6.69 2.12 -7.58
CA SER A 51 7.35 3.14 -8.41
C SER A 51 6.84 4.51 -7.99
N ILE A 52 7.70 5.34 -7.40
CA ILE A 52 7.32 6.62 -6.82
C ILE A 52 8.21 7.74 -7.37
N THR A 53 7.58 8.87 -7.69
CA THR A 53 8.26 10.15 -7.97
C THR A 53 7.79 11.15 -6.92
N GLY A 54 8.68 11.63 -6.06
CA GLY A 54 8.28 12.53 -4.98
C GLY A 54 9.42 13.01 -4.09
N THR A 55 9.04 13.64 -2.99
CA THR A 55 9.96 14.25 -2.03
C THR A 55 9.61 13.87 -0.60
N ALA A 56 10.61 13.78 0.26
CA ALA A 56 10.48 13.66 1.70
C ALA A 56 11.54 14.55 2.35
N GLY A 57 11.14 15.45 3.26
CA GLY A 57 12.04 16.43 3.85
C GLY A 57 12.78 17.25 2.77
N SER A 58 14.12 17.24 2.83
CA SER A 58 14.99 17.89 1.83
C SER A 58 15.36 17.00 0.65
N CYS A 59 14.90 15.75 0.67
CA CYS A 59 15.27 14.71 -0.28
C CYS A 59 14.20 14.50 -1.35
N ALA A 60 14.66 14.20 -2.56
CA ALA A 60 13.84 13.83 -3.69
C ALA A 60 14.22 12.43 -4.16
N THR A 61 13.25 11.69 -4.70
CA THR A 61 13.53 10.44 -5.41
C THR A 61 14.42 10.73 -6.62
N LYS A 62 15.38 9.84 -6.90
CA LYS A 62 16.37 10.02 -7.98
C LYS A 62 16.16 8.97 -9.06
N ALA A 63 16.03 9.43 -10.32
CA ALA A 63 15.87 8.53 -11.45
C ALA A 63 17.06 7.56 -11.57
N GLY A 64 16.77 6.29 -11.79
CA GLY A 64 17.78 5.23 -11.95
C GLY A 64 18.37 4.71 -10.62
N GLU A 65 18.05 5.32 -9.49
CA GLU A 65 18.30 4.73 -8.17
C GLU A 65 17.07 3.92 -7.76
N SER A 66 17.26 2.77 -7.16
CA SER A 66 16.17 1.91 -6.68
C SER A 66 16.59 1.22 -5.41
N GLY A 67 15.62 1.04 -4.52
CA GLY A 67 15.77 0.23 -3.33
C GLY A 67 15.60 -1.26 -3.66
N SER A 68 15.61 -2.05 -2.60
CA SER A 68 15.36 -3.48 -2.58
C SER A 68 14.60 -3.82 -1.30
N LYS A 69 14.23 -5.10 -1.13
CA LYS A 69 13.53 -5.58 0.07
C LYS A 69 14.25 -5.33 1.39
N THR A 70 15.58 -5.13 1.35
CA THR A 70 16.44 -5.01 2.54
C THR A 70 17.34 -3.77 2.49
N ALA A 71 17.13 -2.87 1.54
CA ALA A 71 17.90 -1.65 1.41
C ALA A 71 17.09 -0.55 0.73
N ASP A 72 17.04 0.61 1.36
CA ASP A 72 16.35 1.79 0.82
C ASP A 72 17.03 2.31 -0.46
N ALA A 73 16.28 3.09 -1.24
CA ALA A 73 16.83 3.73 -2.43
C ALA A 73 17.69 4.94 -2.05
N LYS A 74 18.64 5.29 -2.94
CA LYS A 74 19.30 6.59 -2.88
C LYS A 74 18.38 7.67 -3.42
N GLY A 75 18.34 8.80 -2.74
CA GLY A 75 17.72 10.02 -3.22
C GLY A 75 18.72 11.02 -3.78
N GLN A 76 18.28 12.26 -3.85
CA GLN A 76 19.08 13.43 -4.18
C GLN A 76 18.63 14.63 -3.34
N THR A 77 19.55 15.54 -3.05
CA THR A 77 19.24 16.78 -2.35
C THR A 77 18.80 17.83 -3.36
N GLY A 78 17.57 18.32 -3.22
CA GLY A 78 16.98 19.25 -4.20
C GLY A 78 16.84 18.68 -5.62
N GLY A 79 16.50 19.55 -6.57
CA GLY A 79 16.26 19.16 -7.96
C GLY A 79 14.88 18.55 -8.21
N THR A 80 14.57 18.27 -9.48
CA THR A 80 13.30 17.65 -9.89
C THR A 80 13.30 16.16 -9.52
N PRO A 81 12.32 15.67 -8.74
CA PRO A 81 12.20 14.24 -8.46
C PRO A 81 12.11 13.40 -9.73
N GLY A 82 12.84 12.29 -9.75
CA GLY A 82 12.75 11.26 -10.79
C GLY A 82 12.07 10.00 -10.27
N SER A 83 11.47 9.22 -11.17
CA SER A 83 10.85 7.94 -10.80
C SER A 83 11.89 6.96 -10.26
N SER A 84 11.62 6.41 -9.09
CA SER A 84 12.46 5.45 -8.39
C SER A 84 11.61 4.29 -7.87
N THR A 85 12.20 3.09 -7.82
CA THR A 85 11.57 1.96 -7.15
C THR A 85 11.88 2.02 -5.67
N LEU A 86 10.87 2.25 -4.85
CA LEU A 86 10.95 2.24 -3.39
C LEU A 86 10.28 0.98 -2.83
N TYR A 87 10.79 0.48 -1.71
CA TYR A 87 10.18 -0.65 -1.01
C TYR A 87 9.58 -0.20 0.31
N VAL A 88 8.49 -0.85 0.72
CA VAL A 88 8.06 -0.83 2.12
C VAL A 88 9.14 -1.54 2.95
N PRO A 89 9.75 -0.89 3.95
CA PRO A 89 10.88 -1.46 4.67
C PRO A 89 10.55 -2.79 5.35
N ASP A 90 11.54 -3.65 5.54
CA ASP A 90 11.40 -4.76 6.47
C ASP A 90 11.52 -4.25 7.91
N GLY A 91 10.84 -4.90 8.85
CA GLY A 91 10.76 -4.41 10.22
C GLY A 91 9.69 -5.13 11.03
N SER A 92 9.60 -4.76 12.31
CA SER A 92 8.71 -5.40 13.28
C SER A 92 7.87 -4.39 14.08
N SER A 93 7.67 -3.18 13.54
CA SER A 93 7.02 -2.05 14.21
C SER A 93 5.82 -1.52 13.42
N TYR A 94 5.13 -2.40 12.67
CA TYR A 94 3.96 -2.03 11.87
C TYR A 94 2.62 -2.34 12.55
N ASP A 95 2.62 -2.58 13.87
CA ASP A 95 1.44 -2.91 14.67
C ASP A 95 0.56 -4.03 14.05
N ASP A 96 -0.71 -4.13 14.41
CA ASP A 96 -1.60 -5.16 13.88
C ASP A 96 -2.19 -4.83 12.50
N HIS A 97 -1.87 -3.68 11.91
CA HIS A 97 -2.48 -3.30 10.63
C HIS A 97 -1.66 -3.77 9.42
N MET A 98 -0.41 -4.20 9.61
CA MET A 98 0.39 -4.78 8.52
C MET A 98 1.09 -6.09 8.89
N ASN A 99 1.21 -6.97 7.89
CA ASN A 99 1.95 -8.20 7.95
C ASN A 99 2.64 -8.42 6.61
N GLY A 100 3.88 -8.92 6.58
CA GLY A 100 4.52 -9.34 5.34
C GLY A 100 3.92 -10.64 4.79
N SER A 101 4.14 -10.89 3.51
CA SER A 101 3.79 -12.15 2.87
C SER A 101 4.77 -12.49 1.75
N VAL A 102 5.08 -13.77 1.63
CA VAL A 102 5.92 -14.31 0.55
C VAL A 102 5.15 -14.51 -0.76
N ASP A 103 3.82 -14.43 -0.74
CA ASP A 103 2.96 -14.68 -1.89
C ASP A 103 1.89 -13.60 -2.10
N SER A 104 1.49 -13.40 -3.36
CA SER A 104 0.55 -12.34 -3.73
C SER A 104 -0.87 -12.54 -3.22
N LEU A 105 -1.22 -13.75 -2.78
CA LEU A 105 -2.55 -14.10 -2.27
C LEU A 105 -2.63 -13.99 -0.75
N GLY A 106 -1.49 -13.81 -0.06
CA GLY A 106 -1.43 -13.76 1.38
C GLY A 106 -1.71 -15.11 2.06
N ALA A 107 -1.36 -16.22 1.41
CA ALA A 107 -1.56 -17.56 1.96
C ALA A 107 -0.52 -17.91 3.04
N SER A 108 0.69 -17.38 2.89
CA SER A 108 1.79 -17.49 3.85
C SER A 108 2.20 -16.10 4.32
N VAL A 109 1.88 -15.78 5.58
CA VAL A 109 2.05 -14.45 6.15
C VAL A 109 3.02 -14.48 7.32
N SER A 110 3.78 -13.40 7.46
CA SER A 110 4.61 -13.11 8.62
C SER A 110 3.76 -12.77 9.85
N ASN A 111 4.40 -12.77 11.02
CA ASN A 111 3.76 -12.38 12.28
C ASN A 111 3.14 -10.98 12.22
N ASP A 112 2.18 -10.71 13.11
CA ASP A 112 1.58 -9.37 13.25
C ASP A 112 2.64 -8.29 13.48
N GLY A 113 2.56 -7.23 12.67
CA GLY A 113 3.48 -6.09 12.70
C GLY A 113 4.84 -6.36 12.08
N VAL A 114 5.04 -7.54 11.48
CA VAL A 114 6.33 -7.94 10.90
C VAL A 114 6.24 -8.01 9.40
N ILE A 115 7.15 -7.31 8.73
CA ILE A 115 7.51 -7.51 7.33
C ILE A 115 8.93 -8.05 7.31
N GLY A 116 9.11 -9.29 6.88
CA GLY A 116 10.41 -9.94 6.80
C GLY A 116 11.16 -9.62 5.52
N SER A 117 12.47 -9.86 5.53
CA SER A 117 13.35 -9.66 4.36
C SER A 117 13.02 -10.59 3.18
N SER A 118 12.39 -11.73 3.43
CA SER A 118 11.91 -12.66 2.40
C SER A 118 10.57 -12.26 1.79
N ASP A 119 9.80 -11.39 2.44
CA ASP A 119 8.45 -11.04 2.00
C ASP A 119 8.49 -10.17 0.75
N GLU A 120 7.73 -10.54 -0.27
CA GLU A 120 7.57 -9.78 -1.52
C GLU A 120 6.33 -8.86 -1.48
N TYR A 121 5.41 -9.20 -0.58
CA TYR A 121 4.12 -8.56 -0.41
C TYR A 121 3.91 -8.18 1.04
N PHE A 122 2.90 -7.36 1.29
CA PHE A 122 2.38 -7.10 2.62
C PHE A 122 0.86 -7.06 2.57
N GLN A 123 0.24 -7.50 3.65
CA GLN A 123 -1.16 -7.29 3.94
C GLN A 123 -1.32 -5.96 4.66
N TYR A 124 -2.32 -5.19 4.26
CA TYR A 124 -2.72 -3.96 4.88
C TYR A 124 -4.17 -4.06 5.31
N ARG A 125 -4.44 -3.86 6.60
CA ARG A 125 -5.77 -3.91 7.20
C ARG A 125 -6.23 -2.49 7.50
N LYS A 126 -7.41 -2.12 6.99
CA LYS A 126 -8.01 -0.83 7.26
C LYS A 126 -9.42 -0.97 7.79
N ILE A 127 -9.74 -0.15 8.79
CA ILE A 127 -11.09 0.01 9.27
C ILE A 127 -11.97 0.63 8.18
N ILE A 128 -13.18 0.08 8.05
CA ILE A 128 -14.22 0.64 7.21
C ILE A 128 -14.89 1.78 7.97
N SER A 129 -14.70 3.02 7.52
CA SER A 129 -15.36 4.19 8.12
C SER A 129 -16.89 4.15 7.95
N GLY A 130 -17.62 4.85 8.82
CA GLY A 130 -19.08 4.95 8.71
C GLY A 130 -19.87 3.76 9.28
N GLY A 131 -19.25 2.92 10.12
CA GLY A 131 -19.92 1.83 10.83
C GLY A 131 -19.86 0.46 10.15
N GLY A 132 -19.12 0.33 9.05
CA GLY A 132 -18.91 -0.93 8.33
C GLY A 132 -19.78 -1.09 7.08
N LEU A 133 -19.58 -2.20 6.36
CA LEU A 133 -20.35 -2.61 5.20
C LEU A 133 -21.31 -3.73 5.55
N LYS A 134 -22.60 -3.54 5.29
CA LYS A 134 -23.61 -4.59 5.41
C LYS A 134 -24.30 -4.82 4.07
N VAL A 135 -23.93 -5.90 3.39
CA VAL A 135 -24.52 -6.27 2.09
C VAL A 135 -25.94 -6.79 2.31
N LYS A 136 -26.92 -6.22 1.58
CA LYS A 136 -28.32 -6.66 1.59
C LYS A 136 -28.63 -7.36 0.27
N ALA A 137 -29.67 -8.21 0.26
CA ALA A 137 -30.13 -8.82 -0.98
C ALA A 137 -30.61 -7.73 -1.95
N GLY A 138 -30.07 -7.71 -3.17
CA GLY A 138 -30.43 -6.73 -4.20
C GLY A 138 -29.70 -5.39 -4.10
N ASP A 139 -28.82 -5.20 -3.12
CA ASP A 139 -28.08 -3.96 -2.87
C ASP A 139 -26.59 -4.29 -2.71
N PHE A 140 -25.85 -4.10 -3.81
CA PHE A 140 -24.43 -4.45 -3.92
C PHE A 140 -23.63 -3.15 -4.14
N PRO A 141 -23.21 -2.49 -3.05
CA PRO A 141 -22.54 -1.21 -3.17
C PRO A 141 -21.16 -1.36 -3.82
N THR A 142 -20.72 -0.30 -4.48
CA THR A 142 -19.36 -0.22 -5.00
C THR A 142 -18.43 0.26 -3.90
N VAL A 143 -17.34 -0.50 -3.67
CA VAL A 143 -16.28 -0.11 -2.74
C VAL A 143 -15.31 0.84 -3.43
N LYS A 144 -15.12 2.03 -2.86
CA LYS A 144 -14.13 3.01 -3.30
C LYS A 144 -12.98 3.06 -2.29
N VAL A 145 -11.76 2.83 -2.78
CA VAL A 145 -10.52 3.02 -2.03
C VAL A 145 -9.82 4.25 -2.58
N ALA A 146 -9.63 5.24 -1.73
CA ALA A 146 -8.89 6.45 -2.05
C ALA A 146 -7.54 6.44 -1.34
N PHE A 147 -6.49 6.83 -2.06
CA PHE A 147 -5.14 6.96 -1.53
C PHE A 147 -4.72 8.42 -1.54
N ASP A 148 -4.17 8.88 -0.42
CA ASP A 148 -3.46 10.13 -0.29
C ASP A 148 -1.96 9.84 -0.29
N VAL A 149 -1.32 10.17 -1.40
CA VAL A 149 0.10 9.89 -1.63
C VAL A 149 1.02 11.05 -1.21
N SER A 150 0.48 12.09 -0.57
CA SER A 150 1.28 13.26 -0.12
C SER A 150 2.44 12.87 0.79
N ASN A 151 2.29 11.79 1.56
CA ASN A 151 3.31 11.25 2.47
C ASN A 151 3.86 9.87 2.03
N ALA A 152 3.69 9.49 0.76
CA ALA A 152 4.06 8.16 0.26
C ALA A 152 5.59 7.93 0.14
N VAL A 153 6.39 9.00 0.20
CA VAL A 153 7.86 8.91 0.25
C VAL A 153 8.29 9.10 1.70
N GLY A 154 9.05 8.14 2.21
CA GLY A 154 9.75 8.25 3.50
C GLY A 154 11.23 8.54 3.30
N GLU A 155 11.82 9.19 4.29
CA GLU A 155 13.26 9.41 4.41
C GLU A 155 13.68 9.01 5.83
N ALA A 156 14.67 8.12 5.95
CA ALA A 156 15.26 7.80 7.24
C ALA A 156 16.50 8.68 7.49
N THR A 157 16.63 9.25 8.68
CA THR A 157 17.89 9.89 9.14
C THR A 157 18.99 8.87 9.49
N GLY A 158 18.94 7.68 8.90
CA GLY A 158 19.73 6.49 9.27
C GLY A 158 21.22 6.61 8.90
N GLY A 159 21.97 7.44 9.63
CA GLY A 159 23.44 7.42 9.65
C GLY A 159 24.18 8.00 8.44
N ALA A 160 23.52 8.22 7.30
CA ALA A 160 24.08 8.95 6.17
C ALA A 160 23.51 10.37 6.14
N GLY A 161 24.34 11.38 6.41
CA GLY A 161 23.92 12.78 6.53
C GLY A 161 23.47 13.47 5.24
N SER A 162 23.05 12.73 4.21
CA SER A 162 22.58 13.30 2.95
C SER A 162 21.59 12.38 2.22
N CYS A 163 20.74 12.99 1.40
CA CYS A 163 19.79 12.32 0.52
C CYS A 163 20.44 11.32 -0.45
N THR A 164 21.76 11.36 -0.63
CA THR A 164 22.50 10.43 -1.50
C THR A 164 22.83 9.10 -0.83
N GLY A 165 22.56 8.96 0.48
CA GLY A 165 22.57 7.67 1.18
C GLY A 165 21.35 6.82 0.81
N ASN A 166 21.37 5.54 1.19
CA ASN A 166 20.22 4.64 1.06
C ASN A 166 19.22 4.98 2.17
N VAL A 167 18.33 5.96 1.92
CA VAL A 167 17.42 6.50 2.95
C VAL A 167 15.99 6.66 2.47
N MET A 168 15.72 6.50 1.17
CA MET A 168 14.40 6.74 0.58
C MET A 168 13.60 5.43 0.51
N TYR A 169 12.41 5.39 1.10
CA TYR A 169 11.56 4.20 1.15
C TYR A 169 10.09 4.53 0.85
N ALA A 170 9.29 3.49 0.57
CA ALA A 170 7.86 3.65 0.39
C ALA A 170 7.23 3.76 1.79
N ASN A 171 6.75 4.95 2.13
CA ASN A 171 6.06 5.19 3.38
C ASN A 171 4.56 4.93 3.21
N GLU A 172 3.88 4.66 4.32
CA GLU A 172 2.44 4.39 4.30
C GLU A 172 1.68 5.60 3.75
N PRO A 173 0.94 5.47 2.63
CA PRO A 173 0.06 6.53 2.15
C PRO A 173 -1.17 6.64 3.06
N GLY A 174 -1.80 7.81 3.09
CA GLY A 174 -3.14 7.90 3.65
C GLY A 174 -4.10 7.03 2.84
N MET A 175 -4.98 6.28 3.50
CA MET A 175 -5.98 5.46 2.80
C MET A 175 -7.35 5.62 3.43
N THR A 176 -8.36 5.83 2.58
CA THR A 176 -9.77 5.93 2.97
C THR A 176 -10.61 4.95 2.18
N ILE A 177 -11.52 4.24 2.85
CA ILE A 177 -12.48 3.32 2.22
C ILE A 177 -13.88 3.88 2.40
N SER A 178 -14.60 4.02 1.30
CA SER A 178 -15.99 4.47 1.25
C SER A 178 -16.84 3.54 0.40
N PHE A 179 -18.15 3.61 0.55
CA PHE A 179 -19.11 2.90 -0.29
C PHE A 179 -20.01 3.90 -0.98
N VAL A 180 -20.33 3.62 -2.23
CA VAL A 180 -21.40 4.29 -2.96
C VAL A 180 -22.43 3.24 -3.34
N ASP A 181 -23.69 3.59 -3.13
CA ASP A 181 -24.85 2.82 -3.58
C ASP A 181 -25.03 2.95 -5.10
#